data_AF-F5L9F2-F1
#
_entry.id   AF-F5L9F2-F1
#
_cell.length_a   1.000
_cell.length_b   1.000
_cell.length_c   1.000
_cell.angle_alpha   90.00
_cell.angle_beta   90.00
_cell.angle_gamma   90.00
#
_symmetry.space_group_name_H-M   'P 1'
#
loop_
_entity.id
_entity.type
_entity.pdbx_description
1 polymer ?
#
loop_
_entity_poly.entity_id
_entity_poly.type
_entity_poly.pdbx_seq_one_letter_code
_entity_poly.pdbx_strand_id
1 'polypeptide(L)'
;MPSKNKIDDKTKEQIRQLLAEGLAKNAVAKKVGVSWATVDKVSKEEKDSLENLREQKKEQWIEEAWKTINLYMKHVQDPKVIQRTSARDSAILIGTLHDKMLKAKELELKRQELELKKQELEQPQTSRVIIVDDIPEVEGDE
;
A
#
# COMPACT_ATOMS: atom_id res chain seq x y z
N MET A 1 -38.52 32.10 0.70
CA MET A 1 -37.16 31.75 0.22
C MET A 1 -37.24 30.42 -0.51
N PRO A 2 -37.20 30.42 -1.86
CA PRO A 2 -37.18 29.20 -2.68
C PRO A 2 -35.72 28.72 -2.82
N SER A 3 -35.34 27.46 -2.99
CA SER A 3 -36.01 26.16 -2.99
C SER A 3 -34.98 25.18 -2.42
N LYS A 4 -35.44 24.21 -1.64
CA LYS A 4 -34.67 23.07 -1.17
C LYS A 4 -34.41 22.19 -2.40
N ASN A 5 -33.44 22.57 -3.24
CA ASN A 5 -33.10 21.80 -4.45
C ASN A 5 -32.56 20.44 -3.98
N LYS A 6 -33.45 19.43 -3.99
CA LYS A 6 -33.06 18.03 -3.94
C LYS A 6 -32.08 17.84 -5.09
N ILE A 7 -30.86 17.50 -4.75
CA ILE A 7 -29.87 17.11 -5.74
C ILE A 7 -30.34 15.84 -6.42
N ASP A 8 -30.18 15.85 -7.74
CA ASP A 8 -30.47 14.72 -8.61
C ASP A 8 -29.60 13.52 -8.23
N ASP A 9 -30.19 12.33 -8.25
CA ASP A 9 -29.52 11.11 -7.78
C ASP A 9 -28.31 10.75 -8.67
N LYS A 10 -28.35 11.11 -9.95
CA LYS A 10 -27.21 11.01 -10.87
C LYS A 10 -26.01 11.86 -10.41
N THR A 11 -26.28 13.04 -9.85
CA THR A 11 -25.23 13.93 -9.35
C THR A 11 -24.62 13.37 -8.06
N LYS A 12 -25.42 12.76 -7.19
CA LYS A 12 -24.90 12.06 -6.00
C LYS A 12 -24.00 10.90 -6.40
N GLU A 13 -24.42 10.09 -7.37
CA GLU A 13 -23.64 8.96 -7.86
C GLU A 13 -22.30 9.39 -8.44
N GLN A 14 -22.28 10.46 -9.24
CA GLN A 14 -21.03 11.04 -9.76
C GLN A 14 -20.11 11.55 -8.64
N ILE A 15 -20.66 12.19 -7.61
CA ILE A 15 -19.87 12.61 -6.44
C ILE A 15 -19.25 11.39 -5.75
N ARG A 16 -20.03 10.32 -5.55
CA ARG A 16 -19.55 9.08 -4.91
C ARG A 16 -18.42 8.44 -5.72
N GLN A 17 -18.62 8.29 -7.03
CA GLN A 17 -17.62 7.70 -7.91
C GLN A 17 -16.29 8.45 -7.83
N LEU A 18 -16.33 9.79 -7.94
CA LEU A 18 -15.11 10.60 -7.89
C LEU A 18 -14.42 10.56 -6.51
N LEU A 19 -15.20 10.49 -5.42
CA LEU A 19 -14.65 10.29 -4.08
C LEU A 19 -14.05 8.89 -3.89
N ALA A 20 -14.61 7.88 -4.54
CA ALA A 20 -14.10 6.51 -4.56
C ALA A 20 -12.81 6.39 -5.38
N GLU A 21 -12.67 7.17 -6.45
CA GLU A 21 -11.43 7.35 -7.22
C GLU A 21 -10.33 8.10 -6.43
N GLY A 22 -10.62 8.57 -5.21
CA GLY A 22 -9.64 9.20 -4.32
C GLY A 22 -9.50 10.72 -4.50
N LEU A 23 -10.36 11.38 -5.27
CA LEU A 23 -10.32 12.84 -5.42
C LEU A 23 -10.69 13.55 -4.11
N ALA A 24 -10.01 14.67 -3.84
CA ALA A 24 -10.35 15.53 -2.72
C ALA A 24 -11.72 16.19 -2.91
N LYS A 25 -12.49 16.37 -1.83
CA LYS A 25 -13.85 16.95 -1.85
C LYS A 25 -13.93 18.29 -2.61
N ASN A 26 -12.90 19.14 -2.48
CA ASN A 26 -12.78 20.40 -3.21
C ASN A 26 -12.69 20.22 -4.72
N ALA A 27 -11.94 19.20 -5.17
CA ALA A 27 -11.79 18.88 -6.59
C ALA A 27 -13.10 18.30 -7.15
N VAL A 28 -13.77 17.43 -6.39
CA VAL A 28 -15.08 16.87 -6.76
C VAL A 28 -16.14 17.96 -6.90
N ALA A 29 -16.21 18.89 -5.93
CA ALA A 29 -17.12 20.03 -5.96
C ALA A 29 -16.96 20.87 -7.24
N LYS A 30 -15.71 21.20 -7.60
CA LYS A 30 -15.39 21.93 -8.84
C LYS A 30 -15.75 21.15 -10.10
N LYS A 31 -15.49 19.84 -10.12
CA LYS A 31 -15.69 18.97 -11.30
C LYS A 31 -17.17 18.70 -11.58
N VAL A 32 -17.98 18.59 -10.54
CA VAL A 32 -19.43 18.31 -10.64
C VAL A 32 -20.27 19.60 -10.66
N GLY A 33 -19.68 20.74 -10.27
CA GLY A 33 -20.39 22.03 -10.26
C GLY A 33 -21.32 22.20 -9.06
N VAL A 34 -20.99 21.59 -7.93
CA VAL A 34 -21.78 21.66 -6.68
C VAL A 34 -20.99 22.31 -5.55
N SER A 35 -21.68 22.75 -4.50
CA SER A 35 -21.02 23.32 -3.32
C SER A 35 -20.19 22.27 -2.57
N TRP A 36 -19.14 22.70 -1.87
CA TRP A 36 -18.38 21.79 -1.01
C TRP A 36 -19.25 21.14 0.07
N ALA A 37 -20.15 21.91 0.69
CA ALA A 37 -21.05 21.43 1.73
C ALA A 37 -21.97 20.31 1.23
N THR A 38 -22.36 20.38 -0.04
CA THR A 38 -23.09 19.30 -0.71
C THR A 38 -22.27 18.02 -0.79
N VAL A 39 -21.03 18.10 -1.26
CA VAL A 39 -20.13 16.95 -1.37
C VAL A 39 -19.87 16.34 0.00
N ASP A 40 -19.69 17.19 1.02
CA ASP A 40 -19.50 16.76 2.39
C ASP A 40 -20.72 16.00 2.93
N LYS A 41 -21.93 16.50 2.66
CA LYS A 41 -23.18 15.83 3.05
C LYS A 41 -23.32 14.45 2.39
N VAL A 42 -23.12 14.36 1.08
CA VAL A 42 -23.18 13.08 0.34
C VAL A 42 -22.14 12.10 0.86
N SER A 43 -20.94 12.58 1.22
CA SER A 43 -19.88 11.70 1.76
C SER A 43 -20.18 11.11 3.14
N LYS A 44 -21.07 11.75 3.92
CA LYS A 44 -21.42 11.33 5.28
C LYS A 44 -22.68 10.47 5.33
N GLU A 45 -23.60 10.64 4.38
CA GLU A 45 -24.85 9.87 4.33
C GLU A 45 -24.59 8.37 4.11
N GLU A 46 -23.52 7.98 3.41
CA GLU A 46 -23.25 6.57 3.06
C GLU A 46 -21.76 6.23 3.14
N LYS A 47 -21.13 6.57 4.28
CA LYS A 47 -19.69 6.39 4.49
C LYS A 47 -19.20 4.95 4.19
N ASP A 48 -19.95 3.94 4.66
CA ASP A 48 -19.59 2.53 4.49
C ASP A 48 -19.65 2.10 3.01
N SER A 49 -20.60 2.64 2.23
CA SER A 49 -20.71 2.34 0.79
C SER A 49 -19.52 2.89 0.00
N LEU A 50 -18.99 4.04 0.40
CA LEU A 50 -17.85 4.68 -0.24
C LEU A 50 -16.56 3.95 0.05
N GLU A 51 -16.41 3.41 1.26
CA GLU A 51 -15.25 2.59 1.63
C GLU A 51 -15.23 1.29 0.84
N ASN A 52 -16.37 0.59 0.75
CA ASN A 52 -16.50 -0.61 -0.10
C ASN A 52 -16.22 -0.30 -1.58
N LEU A 53 -16.71 0.82 -2.11
CA LEU A 53 -16.42 1.23 -3.49
C LEU A 53 -14.93 1.53 -3.72
N ARG A 54 -14.24 2.08 -2.73
CA ARG A 54 -12.78 2.31 -2.81
C ARG A 54 -12.01 1.00 -2.83
N GLU A 55 -12.39 0.05 -1.99
CA GLU A 55 -11.77 -1.27 -1.96
C GLU A 55 -11.98 -2.00 -3.29
N GLN A 56 -13.22 -2.04 -3.79
CA GLN A 56 -13.53 -2.64 -5.10
C GLN A 56 -12.77 -1.97 -6.24
N LYS A 57 -12.66 -0.64 -6.25
CA LYS A 57 -11.89 0.09 -7.28
C LYS A 57 -10.40 -0.21 -7.20
N LYS A 58 -9.87 -0.31 -5.98
CA LYS A 58 -8.47 -0.69 -5.75
C LYS A 58 -8.20 -2.10 -6.25
N GLU A 59 -9.09 -3.06 -5.96
CA GLU A 59 -8.99 -4.43 -6.48
C GLU A 59 -9.06 -4.46 -8.00
N GLN A 60 -10.01 -3.76 -8.61
CA GLN A 60 -10.12 -3.63 -10.08
C GLN A 60 -8.84 -3.08 -10.69
N TRP A 61 -8.28 -2.01 -10.13
CA TRP A 61 -7.01 -1.44 -10.60
C TRP A 61 -5.84 -2.40 -10.46
N ILE A 62 -5.78 -3.16 -9.36
CA ILE A 62 -4.77 -4.20 -9.16
C ILE A 62 -4.92 -5.28 -10.24
N GLU A 63 -6.14 -5.72 -10.51
CA GLU A 63 -6.43 -6.73 -11.53
C GLU A 63 -6.06 -6.24 -12.95
N GLU A 64 -6.46 -5.01 -13.31
CA GLU A 64 -6.13 -4.40 -14.60
C GLU A 64 -4.61 -4.20 -14.78
N ALA A 65 -3.92 -3.80 -13.71
CA ALA A 65 -2.47 -3.69 -13.70
C ALA A 65 -1.83 -5.07 -13.93
N TRP A 66 -2.29 -6.11 -13.23
CA TRP A 66 -1.81 -7.48 -13.43
C TRP A 66 -2.07 -7.99 -14.84
N LYS A 67 -3.25 -7.72 -15.40
CA LYS A 67 -3.58 -8.08 -16.78
C LYS A 67 -2.61 -7.43 -17.78
N THR A 68 -2.29 -6.16 -17.56
CA THR A 68 -1.35 -5.40 -18.39
C THR A 68 0.07 -5.96 -18.27
N ILE A 69 0.55 -6.18 -17.05
CA ILE A 69 1.86 -6.80 -16.78
C ILE A 69 1.95 -8.15 -17.48
N ASN A 70 0.95 -9.01 -17.31
CA ASN A 70 0.91 -10.34 -17.92
C ASN A 70 0.93 -10.29 -19.46
N LEU A 71 0.24 -9.30 -20.06
CA LEU A 71 0.26 -9.10 -21.51
C LEU A 71 1.66 -8.76 -22.01
N TYR A 72 2.35 -7.83 -21.35
CA TYR A 72 3.73 -7.47 -21.72
C TYR A 72 4.71 -8.61 -21.44
N MET A 73 4.56 -9.32 -20.32
CA MET A 73 5.39 -10.49 -19.99
C MET A 73 5.25 -11.60 -21.04
N LYS A 74 4.04 -11.84 -21.56
CA LYS A 74 3.85 -12.76 -22.69
C LYS A 74 4.50 -12.24 -23.97
N HIS A 75 4.37 -10.95 -24.24
CA HIS A 75 4.96 -10.34 -25.44
C HIS A 75 6.50 -10.48 -25.47
N VAL A 76 7.19 -10.23 -24.36
CA VAL A 76 8.66 -10.34 -24.31
C VAL A 76 9.15 -11.79 -24.39
N GLN A 77 8.28 -12.77 -24.15
CA GLN A 77 8.56 -14.19 -24.30
C GLN A 77 8.26 -14.73 -25.71
N ASP A 78 7.64 -13.92 -26.60
CA ASP A 78 7.35 -14.33 -27.98
C ASP A 78 8.67 -14.60 -28.74
N PRO A 79 8.84 -15.78 -29.37
CA PRO A 79 10.04 -16.11 -30.15
C PRO A 79 10.40 -15.06 -31.21
N LYS A 80 9.41 -14.40 -31.83
CA LYS A 80 9.65 -13.35 -32.83
C LYS A 80 10.24 -12.09 -32.21
N VAL A 81 9.84 -11.76 -30.98
CA VAL A 81 10.39 -10.63 -30.24
C VAL A 81 11.81 -10.98 -29.83
N ILE A 82 12.03 -12.15 -29.21
CA ILE A 82 13.34 -12.63 -28.78
C ILE A 82 14.35 -12.62 -29.94
N GLN A 83 13.96 -13.12 -31.12
CA GLN A 83 14.83 -13.13 -32.31
C GLN A 83 15.22 -11.74 -32.82
N ARG A 84 14.38 -10.73 -32.58
CA ARG A 84 14.62 -9.34 -32.99
C ARG A 84 15.32 -8.51 -31.92
N THR A 85 15.34 -9.00 -30.68
CA THR A 85 15.97 -8.31 -29.55
C THR A 85 17.48 -8.29 -29.73
N SER A 86 18.08 -7.11 -29.58
CA SER A 86 19.54 -6.97 -29.66
C SER A 86 20.23 -7.54 -28.41
N ALA A 87 21.52 -7.86 -28.54
CA ALA A 87 22.34 -8.29 -27.39
C ALA A 87 22.36 -7.22 -26.27
N ARG A 88 22.36 -5.93 -26.66
CA ARG A 88 22.32 -4.80 -25.71
C ARG A 88 21.00 -4.78 -24.94
N ASP A 89 19.87 -4.88 -25.63
CA ASP A 89 18.54 -4.84 -24.98
C ASP A 89 18.34 -6.05 -24.07
N SER A 90 18.85 -7.21 -24.50
CA SER A 90 18.86 -8.43 -23.67
C SER A 90 19.67 -8.22 -22.39
N ALA A 91 20.86 -7.63 -22.48
CA ALA A 91 21.69 -7.33 -21.30
C ALA A 91 21.00 -6.33 -20.35
N ILE A 92 20.34 -5.30 -20.88
CA ILE A 92 19.57 -4.33 -20.07
C ILE A 92 18.43 -5.04 -19.33
N LEU A 93 17.66 -5.87 -20.03
CA LEU A 93 16.55 -6.62 -19.44
C LEU A 93 17.05 -7.54 -18.32
N ILE A 94 18.08 -8.35 -18.59
CA ILE A 94 18.64 -9.30 -17.62
C ILE A 94 19.21 -8.56 -16.40
N GLY A 95 19.97 -7.48 -16.60
CA GLY A 95 20.49 -6.67 -15.49
C GLY A 95 19.36 -6.10 -14.63
N THR A 96 18.32 -5.54 -15.26
CA THR A 96 17.15 -4.99 -14.55
C THR A 96 16.43 -6.08 -13.76
N LEU A 97 16.21 -7.26 -14.34
CA LEU A 97 15.56 -8.38 -13.66
C LEU A 97 16.38 -8.84 -12.45
N HIS A 98 17.69 -8.98 -12.62
CA HIS A 98 18.60 -9.36 -11.54
C HIS A 98 18.55 -8.37 -10.38
N ASP A 99 18.59 -7.07 -10.65
CA ASP A 99 18.49 -6.02 -9.64
C ASP A 99 17.16 -6.09 -8.87
N LYS A 100 16.04 -6.32 -9.57
CA LYS A 100 14.73 -6.48 -8.90
C LYS A 100 14.65 -7.76 -8.06
N MET A 101 15.25 -8.86 -8.52
CA MET A 101 15.31 -10.11 -7.75
C MET A 101 16.15 -9.94 -6.48
N LEU A 102 17.29 -9.25 -6.55
CA LEU A 102 18.10 -8.92 -5.37
C LEU A 102 17.31 -8.05 -4.39
N LYS A 103 16.61 -7.03 -4.89
CA LYS A 103 15.81 -6.16 -4.03
C LYS A 103 14.65 -6.91 -3.37
N ALA A 104 14.02 -7.84 -4.07
CA ALA A 104 12.97 -8.69 -3.52
C ALA A 104 13.50 -9.54 -2.35
N LYS A 105 14.67 -10.16 -2.50
CA LYS A 105 15.33 -10.91 -1.41
C LYS A 105 15.68 -10.03 -0.21
N GLU A 106 16.19 -8.81 -0.45
CA GLU A 106 16.48 -7.86 0.63
C GLU A 106 15.21 -7.50 1.43
N LEU A 107 14.08 -7.30 0.73
CA LEU A 107 12.80 -7.00 1.37
C LEU A 107 12.25 -8.20 2.16
N GLU A 108 12.44 -9.42 1.64
CA GLU A 108 12.04 -10.65 2.32
C GLU A 108 12.81 -10.82 3.64
N LEU A 109 14.13 -10.65 3.62
CA LEU A 109 14.96 -10.69 4.82
C LEU A 109 14.53 -9.64 5.84
N LYS A 110 14.25 -8.40 5.40
CA LYS A 110 13.74 -7.33 6.28
C LYS A 110 12.39 -7.67 6.92
N ARG A 111 11.51 -8.38 6.22
CA ARG A 111 10.24 -8.85 6.80
C ARG A 111 10.49 -9.88 7.89
N GLN A 112 11.39 -10.84 7.66
CA GLN A 112 11.77 -11.84 8.67
C GLN A 112 12.39 -11.18 9.90
N GLU A 113 13.29 -10.20 9.74
CA GLU A 113 13.85 -9.43 10.86
C GLU A 113 12.77 -8.71 11.68
N LEU A 114 11.79 -8.11 11.01
CA LEU A 114 10.67 -7.44 11.69
C LEU A 114 9.77 -8.43 12.42
N GLU A 115 9.53 -9.61 11.87
CA GLU A 115 8.77 -10.68 12.53
C GLU A 115 9.50 -11.20 13.77
N LEU A 116 10.81 -11.45 13.69
CA LEU A 116 11.63 -11.85 14.83
C LEU A 116 11.60 -10.79 15.94
N LYS A 117 11.77 -9.51 15.59
CA LYS A 117 11.68 -8.41 16.57
C LYS A 117 10.31 -8.31 17.23
N LYS A 118 9.22 -8.56 16.50
CA LYS A 118 7.88 -8.60 17.09
C LYS A 118 7.75 -9.75 18.09
N GLN A 119 8.27 -10.93 17.76
CA GLN A 119 8.27 -12.08 18.66
C GLN A 119 9.11 -11.85 19.93
N GLU A 120 10.26 -11.18 19.81
CA GLU A 120 11.10 -10.81 20.96
C GLU A 120 10.42 -9.79 21.89
N LEU A 121 9.63 -8.86 21.33
CA LEU A 121 8.86 -7.89 22.13
C LEU A 121 7.63 -8.50 22.80
N GLU A 122 7.05 -9.55 22.20
CA GLU A 122 5.88 -10.25 22.73
C GLU A 122 6.26 -11.32 23.78
N GLN A 123 7.51 -11.81 23.79
CA GLN A 123 8.01 -12.66 24.87
C GLN A 123 8.45 -11.80 26.07
N PRO A 124 7.79 -11.87 27.23
CA PRO A 124 8.32 -11.25 28.44
C PRO A 124 9.69 -11.87 28.73
N GLN A 125 10.69 -11.04 29.05
CA GLN A 125 12.04 -11.48 29.44
C GLN A 125 11.99 -12.37 30.70
N THR A 126 11.66 -13.64 30.54
CA THR A 126 11.87 -14.68 31.55
C THR A 126 13.23 -15.29 31.31
N SER A 127 14.29 -14.64 31.80
CA SER A 127 15.59 -15.26 32.12
C SER A 127 16.42 -14.28 32.94
N ARG A 128 16.33 -14.42 34.27
CA ARG A 128 17.24 -13.81 35.25
C ARG A 128 18.67 -14.30 35.00
N VAL A 129 19.64 -13.40 35.06
CA VAL A 129 20.93 -13.68 35.70
C VAL A 129 21.16 -12.58 36.72
N ILE A 130 20.83 -12.88 37.98
CA ILE A 130 21.32 -12.13 39.14
C ILE A 130 22.57 -12.90 39.56
N ILE A 131 23.75 -12.32 39.36
CA ILE A 131 24.95 -12.75 40.09
C ILE A 131 25.09 -11.72 41.22
N VAL A 132 24.66 -12.12 42.41
CA VAL A 132 25.09 -11.49 43.66
C VAL A 132 26.34 -12.26 44.07
N ASP A 133 27.50 -11.62 44.01
CA ASP A 133 28.64 -12.06 44.82
C ASP A 133 28.92 -10.93 45.81
N ASP A 134 28.41 -11.11 47.03
CA ASP A 134 28.80 -10.37 48.22
C ASP A 134 30.30 -10.64 48.48
N ILE A 135 31.16 -9.64 48.24
CA ILE A 135 32.56 -9.70 48.67
C ILE A 135 32.62 -9.05 50.06
N PRO A 136 32.92 -9.79 51.15
CA PRO A 136 33.20 -9.17 52.43
C PRO A 136 34.54 -8.42 52.37
N GLU A 137 34.51 -7.14 52.73
CA GLU A 137 35.70 -6.33 52.96
C GLU A 137 36.53 -6.97 54.09
N VAL A 138 37.75 -7.41 53.75
CA VAL A 138 38.71 -7.87 54.76
C VAL A 138 39.39 -6.61 55.32
N GLU A 139 39.04 -6.27 56.56
CA GLU A 139 39.78 -5.34 57.41
C GLU A 139 41.23 -5.83 57.52
N GLY A 140 42.18 -5.04 57.02
CA GLY A 140 43.60 -5.26 57.24
C GLY A 140 44.02 -4.58 58.54
N ASP A 141 44.05 -5.33 59.62
CA ASP A 141 44.72 -4.94 60.86
C ASP A 141 46.24 -5.16 60.77
N GLU A 142 46.93 -4.28 61.52
CA GLU A 142 48.36 -3.97 61.68
C GLU A 142 49.39 -5.12 61.71
#